data_AF-A0A7W3T597-F1
#
_entry.id   AF-A0A7W3T597-F1
#
_cell.length_a   1.000
_cell.length_b   1.000
_cell.length_c   1.000
_cell.angle_alpha   90.00
_cell.angle_beta   90.00
_cell.angle_gamma   90.00
#
_symmetry.space_group_name_H-M   'P 1'
#
loop_
_entity.id
_entity.type
_entity.pdbx_description
1 polymer ?
#
loop_
_entity_poly.entity_id
_entity_poly.type
_entity_poly.pdbx_seq_one_letter_code
_entity_poly.pdbx_strand_id
1 'polypeptide(L)' 'MSDRYLTVDQVAELLATSVRFPRRLIEERRIEFVKVGRHVRIPERAVKDFIREHTVMPVERPRHRLRAVV' A
#
# COMPACT_ATOMS: atom_id res chain seq x y z
N MET A 1 -10.93 17.16 6.93
CA MET A 1 -10.18 16.63 8.08
C MET A 1 -8.70 16.65 7.71
N SER A 2 -7.84 17.17 8.58
CA SER A 2 -6.40 17.34 8.28
C SER A 2 -5.76 15.96 8.06
N ASP A 3 -5.29 15.73 6.85
CA ASP A 3 -4.63 14.46 6.52
C ASP A 3 -3.26 14.41 7.21
N ARG A 4 -2.96 13.30 7.88
CA ARG A 4 -1.70 13.15 8.62
C ARG A 4 -0.58 12.94 7.61
N TYR A 5 0.55 13.58 7.83
CA TYR A 5 1.75 13.38 7.02
C TYR A 5 2.70 12.41 7.70
N LEU A 6 3.06 11.35 6.98
CA LEU A 6 3.93 10.28 7.42
C LEU A 6 5.35 10.47 6.91
N THR A 7 6.32 10.00 7.70
CA THR A 7 7.71 9.87 7.25
C THR A 7 7.87 8.62 6.38
N VAL A 8 8.97 8.54 5.63
CA VAL A 8 9.30 7.35 4.83
C VAL A 8 9.39 6.09 5.71
N ASP A 9 9.97 6.22 6.90
CA ASP A 9 10.12 5.10 7.84
C ASP A 9 8.76 4.64 8.40
N GLN A 10 7.87 5.58 8.71
CA GLN A 10 6.50 5.26 9.16
C GLN A 10 5.69 4.55 8.06
N VAL A 11 5.85 4.96 6.79
CA VAL A 11 5.20 4.26 5.68
C VAL A 11 5.78 2.86 5.50
N ALA A 12 7.09 2.69 5.68
CA ALA A 12 7.72 1.37 5.63
C ALA A 12 7.16 0.43 6.70
N GLU A 13 7.04 0.92 7.94
CA GLU A 13 6.43 0.21 9.06
C GLU A 13 4.96 -0.16 8.77
N LEU A 14 4.16 0.79 8.29
CA LEU A 14 2.75 0.58 7.97
C LEU A 14 2.54 -0.47 6.88
N LEU A 15 3.36 -0.46 5.84
CA LEU A 15 3.30 -1.43 4.75
C LEU A 15 4.01 -2.75 5.09
N ALA A 16 4.61 -2.89 6.28
CA ALA A 16 5.45 -4.01 6.66
C ALA A 16 6.56 -4.32 5.62
N THR A 17 7.17 -3.28 5.06
CA THR A 17 8.25 -3.38 4.06
C THR A 17 9.53 -2.70 4.53
N SER A 18 10.63 -2.90 3.81
CA SER A 18 11.85 -2.14 4.06
C SER A 18 11.73 -0.69 3.55
N VAL A 19 12.48 0.24 4.15
CA VAL A 19 12.55 1.66 3.76
C VAL A 19 12.91 1.86 2.28
N ARG A 20 13.60 0.89 1.66
CA ARG A 20 13.92 0.92 0.22
C ARG A 20 12.65 0.93 -0.65
N PHE A 21 11.58 0.26 -0.21
CA PHE A 21 10.35 0.16 -0.99
C PHE A 21 9.61 1.51 -1.08
N PRO A 22 9.31 2.23 0.01
CA PRO A 22 8.74 3.57 -0.09
C PRO A 22 9.64 4.56 -0.85
N ARG A 23 10.97 4.48 -0.72
CA ARG A 23 11.90 5.31 -1.53
C ARG A 23 11.74 5.07 -3.03
N ARG A 24 11.66 3.80 -3.42
CA ARG A 24 11.42 3.41 -4.81
C ARG A 24 10.06 3.91 -5.32
N LEU A 25 9.00 3.85 -4.50
CA LEU A 25 7.70 4.42 -4.87
C LEU A 25 7.79 5.93 -5.14
N ILE A 26 8.59 6.66 -4.36
CA ILE A 26 8.81 8.10 -4.54
C ILE A 26 9.62 8.36 -5.83
N GLU A 27 10.71 7.62 -6.04
CA GLU A 27 11.59 7.75 -7.23
C GLU A 27 10.83 7.44 -8.52
N GLU A 28 10.04 6.36 -8.54
CA GLU A 28 9.17 5.97 -9.65
C GLU A 28 7.90 6.85 -9.77
N ARG A 29 7.68 7.77 -8.82
CA ARG A 29 6.47 8.62 -8.72
C ARG A 29 5.14 7.84 -8.69
N ARG A 30 5.14 6.69 -8.03
CA ARG A 30 3.98 5.80 -7.86
C ARG A 30 3.11 6.13 -6.65
N ILE A 31 3.48 7.13 -5.86
CA ILE A 31 2.71 7.60 -4.70
C ILE A 31 2.78 9.13 -4.61
N GLU A 32 1.71 9.76 -4.13
CA GLU A 32 1.70 11.19 -3.83
C GLU A 32 2.66 11.48 -2.66
N PHE A 33 3.48 12.52 -2.79
CA PHE A 33 4.37 12.96 -1.72
C PHE A 33 4.54 14.47 -1.75
N VAL A 34 4.84 15.04 -0.58
CA VAL A 34 5.20 16.44 -0.40
C VAL A 34 6.71 16.52 -0.13
N LYS A 35 7.39 17.31 -0.95
CA LYS A 35 8.81 17.63 -0.75
C LYS A 35 8.93 18.84 0.17
N VAL A 36 9.56 18.65 1.32
CA VAL A 36 9.82 19.71 2.32
C VAL A 36 11.33 19.84 2.50
N GLY A 37 11.96 20.59 1.60
CA GLY A 37 13.42 20.71 1.52
C GLY A 37 14.07 19.35 1.27
N ARG A 38 14.90 18.89 2.22
CA ARG A 38 15.53 17.55 2.19
C ARG A 38 14.61 16.42 2.66
N HIS A 39 13.50 16.75 3.31
CA HIS A 39 12.58 15.77 3.87
C HIS A 39 11.46 15.46 2.88
N VAL A 40 10.98 14.23 2.92
CA VAL A 40 9.78 13.81 2.19
C VAL A 40 8.71 13.45 3.22
N ARG A 41 7.49 13.87 2.91
CA ARG A 41 6.28 13.58 3.70
C ARG A 41 5.24 12.96 2.78
N ILE A 42 4.66 11.85 3.21
CA ILE A 42 3.65 11.13 2.45
C ILE A 42 2.31 11.34 3.16
N PRO A 43 1.28 11.90 2.52
CA PRO A 43 -0.02 12.03 3.14
C PRO A 43 -0.62 10.63 3.38
N GLU A 44 -1.26 10.42 4.53
CA GLU A 44 -1.83 9.12 4.92
C GLU A 44 -2.86 8.62 3.90
N ARG A 45 -3.63 9.54 3.27
CA ARG A 45 -4.54 9.18 2.17
C ARG A 45 -3.83 8.46 1.04
N ALA A 46 -2.63 8.90 0.64
CA ALA A 46 -1.93 8.34 -0.50
C ALA A 46 -1.46 6.92 -0.23
N VAL A 47 -1.12 6.62 1.03
CA VAL A 47 -0.82 5.24 1.45
C VAL A 47 -2.08 4.37 1.39
N LYS A 48 -3.21 4.88 1.86
CA LYS A 48 -4.50 4.15 1.80
C LYS A 48 -4.96 3.91 0.37
N ASP A 49 -4.82 4.91 -0.49
CA ASP A 49 -5.16 4.82 -1.91
C ASP A 49 -4.26 3.80 -2.60
N PHE A 50 -2.95 3.84 -2.34
CA PHE A 50 -2.01 2.84 -2.83
C PHE A 50 -2.39 1.41 -2.42
N ILE A 51 -2.72 1.19 -1.13
CA ILE A 51 -3.18 -0.11 -0.63
C ILE A 51 -4.44 -0.53 -1.38
N ARG A 52 -5.44 0.34 -1.51
CA ARG A 52 -6.70 0.04 -2.18
C ARG A 52 -6.48 -0.37 -3.64
N GLU A 53 -5.64 0.36 -4.38
CA GLU A 53 -5.33 0.08 -5.78
C GLU A 53 -4.55 -1.23 -5.98
N HIS A 54 -3.70 -1.60 -5.02
CA HIS A 54 -2.87 -2.80 -5.09
C HIS A 54 -3.44 -3.99 -4.30
N THR A 55 -4.64 -3.86 -3.74
CA THR A 55 -5.33 -4.96 -3.06
C THR A 55 -5.93 -5.89 -4.10
N VAL A 56 -5.45 -7.14 -4.16
CA VAL A 56 -5.99 -8.18 -5.03
C VAL A 56 -7.07 -8.95 -4.26
N MET A 57 -8.29 -8.96 -4.80
CA MET A 57 -9.39 -9.72 -4.20
C MET A 57 -9.12 -11.23 -4.32
N PRO A 58 -9.33 -12.00 -3.24
CA PRO A 58 -9.24 -13.45 -3.31
C PRO A 58 -10.22 -14.00 -4.35
N VAL A 59 -9.74 -14.93 -5.18
CA VAL A 59 -10.61 -15.65 -6.12
C VAL A 59 -11.29 -16.79 -5.36
N GLU A 60 -12.62 -16.78 -5.33
CA GLU A 60 -13.38 -17.91 -4.81
C GLU A 60 -13.18 -19.12 -5.74
N ARG A 61 -12.44 -20.14 -5.26
CA ARG A 61 -12.36 -21.41 -5.98
C ARG A 61 -13.72 -22.08 -5.91
N PRO A 62 -14.34 -22.48 -7.05
CA PRO A 62 -15.57 -23.24 -7.02
C PRO A 62 -15.37 -24.47 -6.14
N ARG A 63 -16.19 -24.60 -5.09
CA ARG A 63 -16.17 -25.80 -4.25
C ARG A 63 -16.56 -26.96 -5.17
N HIS A 64 -15.60 -27.81 -5.52
CA HIS A 64 -15.88 -29.03 -6.25
C HIS A 64 -16.89 -29.82 -5.42
N ARG A 65 -18.16 -29.86 -5.83
CA ARG A 65 -19.15 -30.71 -5.16
C ARG A 65 -18.61 -32.12 -5.26
N LEU A 66 -18.18 -32.68 -4.14
CA LEU A 66 -17.91 -34.10 -4.04
C LEU A 66 -19.21 -34.79 -4.47
N ARG A 67 -19.19 -35.43 -5.65
CA ARG A 67 -20.29 -36.29 -6.06
C ARG A 67 -20.35 -37.41 -5.03
N ALA A 68 -21.39 -37.40 -4.21
CA ALA A 68 -21.74 -38.57 -3.42
C ALA A 68 -21.97 -39.71 -4.41
N VAL A 69 -21.13 -40.73 -4.34
CA VAL A 69 -21.35 -42.00 -5.04
C VAL A 69 -22.36 -42.76 -4.18
N VAL A 70 -23.50 -43.09 -4.77
CA VAL A 70 -24.55 -43.95 -4.22
C VAL A 70 -24.16 -45.41 -4.44
#